data_AF-A0AAN7PEY4-F1
#
_entry.id   AF-A0AAN7PEY4-F1
#
_cell.length_a   1.000
_cell.length_b   1.000
_cell.length_c   1.000
_cell.angle_alpha   90.00
_cell.angle_beta   90.00
_cell.angle_gamma   90.00
#
_symmetry.space_group_name_H-M   'P 1'
#
loop_
_entity.id
_entity.type
_entity.pdbx_description
1 polymer ?
#
loop_
_entity_poly.entity_id
_entity_poly.type
_entity_poly.pdbx_seq_one_letter_code
_entity_poly.pdbx_strand_id
1 'polypeptide(L)'
;MVFLSVVNFVRSRGPDEFWRKRKIFRLAAHYIGRRRNCYSVTIKMVHRALVYATKGRKLRKDDIRDLRDTRIIAGCDQHDIKYPDFKEGLLRCNILLNRKSLSDLAAWEPYSFKALTDIAKQKLQEDGLNVTDPPTNVITRGMLK
;
A
#
# COMPACT_ATOMS: atom_id res chain seq x y z
N MET A 1 30.60 -27.28 46.26
CA MET A 1 31.23 -28.15 45.24
C MET A 1 30.36 -29.37 45.00
N VAL A 2 29.51 -29.35 43.97
CA VAL A 2 28.73 -30.54 43.55
C VAL A 2 28.79 -30.63 42.01
N PHE A 3 29.98 -30.90 41.49
CA PHE A 3 30.23 -31.19 40.08
C PHE A 3 31.42 -32.16 39.98
N LEU A 4 31.23 -33.41 40.38
CA LEU A 4 32.26 -34.46 40.31
C LEU A 4 31.75 -35.79 39.70
N SER A 5 30.62 -35.79 38.99
CA SER A 5 30.19 -36.97 38.21
C SER A 5 30.41 -36.75 36.70
N VAL A 6 31.32 -37.54 36.13
CA VAL A 6 31.68 -37.59 34.69
C VAL A 6 30.47 -37.85 33.78
N VAL A 7 29.43 -38.49 34.32
CA VAL A 7 28.18 -38.85 33.62
C VAL A 7 27.43 -37.62 33.08
N ASN A 8 27.56 -36.45 33.73
CA ASN A 8 26.91 -35.21 33.27
C ASN A 8 27.67 -34.48 32.16
N PHE A 9 28.92 -34.86 31.88
CA PHE A 9 29.75 -34.23 30.84
C PHE A 9 29.43 -34.78 29.44
N VAL A 10 28.96 -36.03 29.34
CA VAL A 10 28.66 -36.71 28.06
C VAL A 10 27.38 -36.16 27.39
N ARG A 11 26.56 -35.40 28.11
CA ARG A 11 25.27 -34.88 27.62
C ARG A 11 25.10 -33.37 27.79
N SER A 12 26.18 -32.59 27.87
CA SER A 12 26.10 -31.13 27.90
C SER A 12 25.67 -30.58 26.54
N ARG A 13 24.63 -29.75 26.49
CA ARG A 13 24.25 -29.03 25.25
C ARG A 13 25.38 -28.08 24.84
N GLY A 14 25.81 -28.14 23.59
CA GLY A 14 26.85 -27.27 23.02
C GLY A 14 26.43 -25.80 22.85
N PRO A 15 27.33 -24.95 22.33
CA PRO A 15 27.10 -23.51 22.15
C PRO A 15 26.04 -23.18 21.09
N ASP A 16 25.57 -24.17 20.32
CA ASP A 16 24.60 -24.00 19.24
C ASP A 16 23.30 -23.35 19.71
N GLU A 17 22.85 -23.65 20.94
CA GLU A 17 21.64 -23.03 21.51
C GLU A 17 21.80 -21.50 21.66
N PHE A 18 23.00 -21.05 22.07
CA PHE A 18 23.31 -19.63 22.21
C PHE A 18 23.29 -18.92 20.85
N TRP A 19 23.94 -19.48 19.83
CA TRP A 19 23.99 -18.90 18.48
C TRP A 19 22.60 -18.84 17.83
N ARG A 20 21.75 -19.86 18.03
CA ARG A 20 20.35 -19.86 17.58
C ARG A 20 19.54 -18.73 18.22
N LYS A 21 19.66 -18.53 19.53
CA LYS A 21 18.98 -17.42 20.24
C LYS A 21 19.51 -16.06 19.79
N ARG A 22 20.83 -15.93 19.60
CA ARG A 22 21.47 -14.69 19.14
C ARG A 22 20.95 -14.22 17.77
N LYS A 23 20.66 -15.15 16.84
CA LYS A 23 20.03 -14.83 15.54
C LYS A 23 18.67 -14.16 15.72
N ILE A 24 17.83 -14.68 16.61
CA ILE A 24 16.50 -14.12 16.91
C ILE A 24 16.61 -12.75 17.60
N PHE A 25 17.53 -12.60 18.56
CA PHE A 25 17.75 -11.31 19.22
C PHE A 25 18.27 -10.24 18.27
N ARG A 26 19.05 -10.61 17.25
CA ARG A 26 19.51 -9.69 16.20
C ARG A 26 18.34 -9.13 15.38
N LEU A 27 17.29 -9.92 15.12
CA LEU A 27 16.06 -9.44 14.48
C LEU A 27 15.23 -8.53 15.39
N ALA A 28 15.32 -8.73 16.71
CA ALA A 28 14.56 -8.00 17.71
C ALA A 28 15.32 -6.82 18.33
N ALA A 29 16.47 -6.42 17.79
CA ALA A 29 17.37 -5.44 18.40
C ALA A 29 16.68 -4.10 18.73
N HIS A 30 15.74 -3.68 17.89
CA HIS A 30 14.98 -2.42 18.03
C HIS A 30 13.63 -2.59 18.74
N TYR A 31 13.36 -3.75 19.34
CA TYR A 31 12.16 -3.94 20.15
C TYR A 31 12.32 -3.26 21.52
N ILE A 32 11.21 -2.83 22.11
CA ILE A 32 11.21 -2.12 23.40
C ILE A 32 10.91 -3.10 24.54
N GLY A 33 11.69 -3.04 25.62
CA GLY A 33 11.44 -3.82 26.85
C GLY A 33 11.66 -5.33 26.69
N ARG A 34 10.83 -6.14 27.36
CA ARG A 34 11.01 -7.61 27.46
C ARG A 34 11.00 -8.34 26.11
N ARG A 35 10.33 -7.81 25.09
CA ARG A 35 10.33 -8.37 23.72
C ARG A 35 11.69 -8.30 23.03
N ARG A 36 12.63 -7.48 23.51
CA ARG A 36 14.04 -7.47 23.07
C ARG A 36 14.91 -8.49 23.82
N ASN A 37 14.64 -8.71 25.10
CA ASN A 37 15.58 -9.39 26.00
C ASN A 37 15.16 -10.82 26.37
N CYS A 38 13.86 -11.14 26.38
CA CYS A 38 13.34 -12.44 26.82
C CYS A 38 12.99 -13.34 25.63
N TYR A 39 13.78 -14.38 25.38
CA TYR A 39 13.65 -15.25 24.19
C TYR A 39 12.23 -15.76 23.93
N SER A 40 11.53 -16.26 24.96
CA SER A 40 10.16 -16.79 24.83
C SER A 40 9.13 -15.76 24.37
N VAL A 41 9.35 -14.48 24.68
CA VAL A 41 8.51 -13.37 24.22
C VAL A 41 8.99 -12.91 22.84
N THR A 42 10.30 -12.76 22.67
CA THR A 42 10.94 -12.30 21.43
C THR A 42 10.55 -13.15 20.23
N ILE A 43 10.64 -14.48 20.36
CA ILE A 43 10.36 -15.38 19.23
C ILE A 43 8.94 -15.20 18.69
N LYS A 44 7.94 -15.12 19.58
CA LYS A 44 6.53 -14.89 19.21
C LYS A 44 6.36 -13.55 18.47
N MET A 45 7.02 -12.50 18.95
CA MET A 45 6.96 -11.17 18.36
C MET A 45 7.68 -11.08 17.00
N VAL A 46 8.84 -11.73 16.87
CA VAL A 46 9.59 -11.80 15.60
C VAL A 46 8.76 -12.54 14.55
N HIS A 47 8.17 -13.69 14.89
CA HIS A 47 7.29 -14.41 13.95
C HIS A 47 6.10 -13.55 13.51
N ARG A 48 5.42 -12.87 14.44
CA ARG A 48 4.32 -11.97 14.11
C ARG A 48 4.76 -10.83 13.19
N ALA A 49 5.91 -10.21 13.47
CA ALA A 49 6.46 -9.14 12.65
C ALA A 49 6.83 -9.61 11.23
N LEU A 50 7.38 -10.82 11.08
CA LEU A 50 7.69 -11.39 9.75
C LEU A 50 6.41 -11.65 8.94
N VAL A 51 5.35 -12.13 9.58
CA VAL A 51 4.04 -12.28 8.93
C VAL A 51 3.49 -10.92 8.49
N TYR A 52 3.55 -9.91 9.36
CA TYR A 52 3.11 -8.55 9.01
C TYR A 52 3.98 -7.89 7.96
N ALA A 53 5.29 -8.12 7.92
CA ALA A 53 6.16 -7.61 6.87
C ALA A 53 5.73 -8.14 5.50
N THR A 54 5.40 -9.44 5.41
CA THR A 54 4.92 -10.05 4.17
C THR A 54 3.54 -9.51 3.76
N LYS A 55 2.61 -9.35 4.72
CA LYS A 55 1.31 -8.72 4.46
C LYS A 55 1.45 -7.25 4.04
N GLY A 56 2.29 -6.49 4.74
CA GLY A 56 2.55 -5.07 4.50
C GLY A 56 3.16 -4.81 3.12
N ARG A 57 3.98 -5.71 2.56
CA ARG A 57 4.45 -5.58 1.17
C ARG A 57 3.32 -5.63 0.14
N LYS A 58 2.23 -6.36 0.43
CA LYS A 58 1.04 -6.39 -0.43
C LYS A 58 0.21 -5.11 -0.23
N LEU A 59 -0.13 -4.80 1.01
CA LEU A 59 -0.93 -3.62 1.38
C LEU A 59 -0.30 -2.30 0.90
N ARG A 60 1.04 -2.15 0.99
CA ARG A 60 1.74 -0.96 0.51
C ARG A 60 1.47 -0.66 -0.97
N LYS A 61 1.19 -1.67 -1.80
CA LYS A 61 0.87 -1.45 -3.21
C LYS A 61 -0.51 -0.81 -3.37
N ASP A 62 -1.46 -1.24 -2.54
CA ASP A 62 -2.82 -0.70 -2.50
C ASP A 62 -2.80 0.72 -1.90
N ASP A 63 -2.12 0.92 -0.77
CA ASP A 63 -1.98 2.24 -0.12
C ASP A 63 -1.38 3.29 -1.09
N ILE A 64 -0.35 2.91 -1.86
CA ILE A 64 0.27 3.80 -2.85
C ILE A 64 -0.68 4.05 -4.03
N ARG A 65 -1.47 3.06 -4.45
CA ARG A 65 -2.44 3.23 -5.52
C ARG A 65 -3.53 4.21 -5.10
N ASP A 66 -4.07 4.02 -3.91
CA ASP A 66 -5.15 4.84 -3.37
C ASP A 66 -4.65 6.28 -3.14
N LEU A 67 -3.42 6.47 -2.64
CA LEU A 67 -2.78 7.79 -2.55
C LEU A 67 -2.62 8.49 -3.91
N ARG A 68 -2.32 7.73 -4.97
CA ARG A 68 -2.20 8.31 -6.31
C ARG A 68 -3.56 8.70 -6.87
N ASP A 69 -4.58 7.87 -6.65
CA ASP A 69 -5.94 8.18 -7.05
C ASP A 69 -6.44 9.44 -6.32
N THR A 70 -6.20 9.59 -5.02
CA THR A 70 -6.59 10.82 -4.28
C THR A 70 -5.87 12.07 -4.80
N ARG A 71 -4.60 11.97 -5.17
CA ARG A 71 -3.86 13.09 -5.78
C ARG A 71 -4.41 13.47 -7.15
N ILE A 72 -4.73 12.48 -7.98
CA ILE A 72 -5.30 12.74 -9.32
C ILE A 72 -6.69 13.35 -9.16
N ILE A 73 -7.53 12.83 -8.25
CA ILE A 73 -8.85 13.42 -7.95
C ILE A 73 -8.71 14.90 -7.59
N ALA A 74 -7.80 15.24 -6.67
CA ALA A 74 -7.58 16.63 -6.29
C ALA A 74 -7.13 17.52 -7.47
N GLY A 75 -6.31 17.00 -8.39
CA GLY A 75 -5.94 17.72 -9.61
C GLY A 75 -7.09 17.85 -10.61
N CYS A 76 -7.92 16.82 -10.75
CA CYS A 76 -9.12 16.83 -11.60
C CYS A 76 -10.17 17.81 -11.06
N ASP A 77 -10.34 17.90 -9.74
CA ASP A 77 -11.26 18.82 -9.08
C ASP A 77 -10.89 20.29 -9.38
N GLN A 78 -9.59 20.62 -9.48
CA GLN A 78 -9.12 21.96 -9.89
C GLN A 78 -9.47 22.32 -11.33
N HIS A 79 -9.82 21.33 -12.14
CA HIS A 79 -10.17 21.47 -13.55
C HIS A 79 -11.62 21.07 -13.83
N ASP A 80 -12.49 21.04 -12.81
CA ASP A 80 -13.93 20.77 -12.95
C ASP A 80 -14.24 19.48 -13.75
N ILE A 81 -13.51 18.39 -13.50
CA ILE A 81 -13.79 17.07 -14.07
C ILE A 81 -13.73 16.00 -12.97
N LYS A 82 -14.68 15.05 -12.94
CA LYS A 82 -14.62 13.93 -12.00
C LYS A 82 -13.59 12.90 -12.50
N TYR A 83 -12.83 12.29 -11.58
CA TYR A 83 -11.84 11.25 -11.91
C TYR A 83 -12.33 10.09 -12.79
N PRO A 84 -13.52 9.46 -12.56
CA PRO A 84 -13.99 8.38 -13.44
C PRO A 84 -14.11 8.84 -14.90
N ASP A 85 -14.66 10.03 -15.11
CA ASP A 85 -14.85 10.62 -16.43
C ASP A 85 -13.49 10.96 -17.07
N PHE A 86 -12.57 11.56 -16.31
CA PHE A 86 -11.21 11.82 -16.77
C PHE A 86 -10.49 10.54 -17.22
N LYS A 87 -10.59 9.48 -16.42
CA LYS A 87 -9.97 8.18 -16.74
C LYS A 87 -10.59 7.54 -17.98
N GLU A 88 -11.91 7.65 -18.13
CA GLU A 88 -12.62 7.15 -19.31
C GLU A 88 -12.24 7.92 -20.57
N GLY A 89 -12.17 9.26 -20.49
CA GLY A 89 -11.74 10.12 -21.59
C GLY A 89 -10.33 9.77 -22.08
N LEU A 90 -9.37 9.61 -21.15
CA LEU A 90 -8.01 9.18 -21.51
C LEU A 90 -7.96 7.80 -22.18
N LEU A 91 -8.78 6.85 -21.71
CA LEU A 91 -8.85 5.51 -22.30
C LEU A 91 -9.40 5.56 -23.74
N ARG A 92 -10.44 6.36 -23.97
CA ARG A 92 -11.05 6.56 -25.30
C ARG A 92 -10.09 7.26 -26.27
N CYS A 93 -9.22 8.14 -25.78
CA CYS A 93 -8.13 8.74 -26.54
C CYS A 93 -6.93 7.80 -26.77
N ASN A 94 -6.96 6.56 -26.27
CA ASN A 94 -5.84 5.61 -26.28
C ASN A 94 -4.57 6.15 -25.57
N ILE A 95 -4.72 7.03 -24.58
CA ILE A 95 -3.61 7.57 -23.79
C ILE A 95 -3.34 6.61 -22.62
N LEU A 96 -2.36 5.73 -22.80
CA LEU A 96 -2.00 4.69 -21.82
C LEU A 96 -1.03 5.22 -20.75
N LEU A 97 -1.47 6.18 -19.95
CA LEU A 97 -0.69 6.71 -18.83
C LEU A 97 -0.97 5.97 -17.51
N ASN A 98 0.12 5.69 -16.78
CA ASN A 98 0.03 5.11 -15.45
C ASN A 98 -0.40 6.14 -14.41
N ARG A 99 -1.07 5.69 -13.33
CA ARG A 99 -1.44 6.56 -12.18
C ARG A 99 -0.24 7.26 -11.55
N LYS A 100 0.94 6.62 -11.56
CA LYS A 100 2.17 7.22 -11.03
C LYS A 100 2.53 8.49 -11.80
N SER A 101 2.63 8.37 -13.13
CA SER A 101 2.96 9.51 -13.98
C SER A 101 1.88 10.59 -13.90
N LEU A 102 0.60 10.22 -13.90
CA LEU A 102 -0.49 11.18 -13.73
C LEU A 102 -0.43 11.93 -12.39
N SER A 103 -0.13 11.24 -11.28
CA SER A 103 0.01 11.89 -9.97
C SER A 103 1.24 12.80 -9.90
N ASP A 104 2.32 12.44 -10.60
CA ASP A 104 3.54 13.25 -10.64
C ASP A 104 3.30 14.50 -11.51
N LEU A 105 2.61 14.37 -12.65
CA LEU A 105 2.20 15.50 -13.50
C LEU A 105 1.27 16.47 -12.76
N ALA A 106 0.26 15.95 -12.06
CA ALA A 106 -0.65 16.77 -11.27
C ALA A 106 0.07 17.61 -10.20
N ALA A 107 1.19 17.13 -9.66
CA ALA A 107 1.96 17.82 -8.63
C ALA A 107 2.99 18.81 -9.19
N TRP A 108 3.70 18.43 -10.25
CA TRP A 108 4.86 19.18 -10.73
C TRP A 108 4.62 19.95 -12.04
N GLU A 109 3.68 19.50 -12.87
CA GLU A 109 3.43 20.05 -14.20
C GLU A 109 1.93 20.39 -14.40
N PRO A 110 1.45 21.50 -13.82
CA PRO A 110 0.04 21.86 -13.88
C PRO A 110 -0.43 22.14 -15.32
N TYR A 111 0.42 22.70 -16.19
CA TYR A 111 0.08 22.97 -17.58
C TYR A 111 -0.10 21.70 -18.41
N SER A 112 0.81 20.73 -18.26
CA SER A 112 0.71 19.42 -18.91
C SER A 112 -0.54 18.67 -18.45
N PHE A 113 -0.82 18.70 -17.14
CA PHE A 113 -2.01 18.06 -16.58
C PHE A 113 -3.30 18.72 -17.08
N LYS A 114 -3.34 20.05 -17.16
CA LYS A 114 -4.48 20.79 -17.74
C LYS A 114 -4.74 20.38 -19.19
N ALA A 115 -3.70 20.30 -20.03
CA ALA A 115 -3.84 19.88 -21.43
C ALA A 115 -4.45 18.47 -21.53
N LEU A 116 -4.06 17.54 -20.66
CA LEU A 116 -4.67 16.20 -20.59
C LEU A 116 -6.14 16.26 -20.19
N THR A 117 -6.50 17.11 -19.22
CA THR A 117 -7.91 17.28 -18.83
C THR A 117 -8.74 17.89 -19.95
N ASP A 118 -8.20 18.84 -20.71
CA ASP A 118 -8.88 19.48 -21.83
C ASP A 118 -9.13 18.47 -22.96
N ILE A 119 -8.13 17.63 -23.30
CA ILE A 119 -8.28 16.53 -24.26
C ILE A 119 -9.36 15.54 -23.80
N ALA A 120 -9.34 15.15 -22.51
CA ALA A 120 -10.33 14.23 -21.97
C ALA A 120 -11.75 14.80 -22.04
N LYS A 121 -11.94 16.09 -21.69
CA LYS A 121 -13.22 16.79 -21.80
C LYS A 121 -13.74 16.85 -23.23
N GLN A 122 -12.87 17.22 -24.18
CA GLN A 122 -13.21 17.28 -25.60
C GLN A 122 -13.70 15.92 -26.10
N LYS A 123 -12.99 14.83 -25.76
CA LYS A 123 -13.38 13.48 -26.20
C LYS A 123 -14.73 13.04 -25.61
N LEU A 124 -14.99 13.34 -24.34
CA LEU A 124 -16.28 13.03 -23.71
C LEU A 124 -17.43 13.81 -24.36
N GLN A 125 -17.18 15.07 -24.73
CA GLN A 125 -18.15 15.91 -25.42
C GLN A 125 -18.45 15.41 -26.84
N GLU A 126 -17.42 15.00 -27.60
CA GLU A 126 -17.58 14.37 -28.92
C GLU A 126 -18.45 13.11 -28.85
N ASP A 127 -18.27 12.31 -27.81
CA ASP A 127 -18.98 11.05 -27.64
C ASP A 127 -20.40 11.23 -27.05
N GLY A 128 -20.81 12.47 -26.75
CA GLY A 128 -22.16 12.82 -26.29
C GLY A 128 -22.50 12.36 -24.86
N LEU A 129 -21.49 12.06 -24.04
CA LEU A 129 -21.69 11.66 -22.64
C LEU A 129 -21.84 12.91 -21.79
N ASN A 130 -23.09 13.33 -21.58
CA ASN A 130 -23.38 14.39 -20.62
C ASN A 130 -23.09 13.89 -19.20
N VAL A 131 -22.10 14.52 -18.57
CA VAL A 131 -21.83 14.47 -17.14
C VAL A 131 -23.01 15.12 -16.42
N THR A 132 -24.07 14.35 -16.23
CA THR A 132 -25.12 14.68 -15.30
C THR A 132 -25.27 13.47 -14.40
N ASP A 133 -25.04 13.67 -13.10
CA ASP A 133 -25.62 12.78 -12.11
C ASP A 133 -27.09 12.53 -12.52
N PRO A 134 -27.60 11.29 -12.40
CA PRO A 134 -28.97 11.01 -12.80
C PRO A 134 -29.87 12.07 -12.15
N PRO A 135 -30.80 12.69 -12.90
CA PRO A 135 -31.67 13.71 -12.33
C PRO A 135 -32.33 13.12 -11.09
N THR A 136 -32.44 13.91 -10.02
CA THR A 136 -32.84 13.48 -8.67
C THR A 136 -34.16 12.70 -8.64
N ASN A 137 -34.97 12.81 -9.70
CA ASN A 137 -36.25 12.12 -9.88
C ASN A 137 -36.17 10.75 -10.58
N VAL A 138 -34.99 10.27 -11.02
CA VAL A 138 -34.85 8.97 -11.71
C VAL A 138 -34.28 7.93 -10.76
N ILE A 139 -35.16 7.06 -10.26
CA ILE A 139 -34.78 5.86 -9.49
C ILE A 139 -34.31 4.79 -10.48
N THR A 140 -33.02 4.48 -10.49
CA THR A 140 -32.47 3.37 -11.29
C THR A 140 -32.57 2.05 -10.54
N ARG A 141 -32.62 0.91 -11.27
CA ARG A 141 -32.69 -0.46 -10.67
C ARG A 141 -31.59 -0.77 -9.65
N GLY A 142 -30.46 -0.07 -9.71
CA GLY A 142 -29.36 -0.21 -8.75
C GLY A 142 -29.58 0.50 -7.41
N MET A 143 -30.51 1.45 -7.34
CA MET A 143 -30.88 2.20 -6.12
C MET A 143 -31.98 1.50 -5.32
N LEU A 144 -32.62 0.48 -5.90
CA LEU A 144 -33.60 -0.38 -5.24
C LEU A 144 -32.86 -1.59 -4.65
N LYS A 145 -32.17 -1.38 -3.53
CA LYS A 145 -31.77 -2.43 -2.59
C LYS A 145 -32.09 -1.98 -1.18
#